data_AF-A0AA96G8U0-F1
#
_entry.id   AF-A0AA96G8U0-F1
#
_cell.length_a   1.000
_cell.length_b   1.000
_cell.length_c   1.000
_cell.angle_alpha   90.00
_cell.angle_beta   90.00
_cell.angle_gamma   90.00
#
_symmetry.space_group_name_H-M   'P 1'
#
loop_
_entity.id
_entity.type
_entity.pdbx_description
1 polymer ?
#
loop_
_entity_poly.entity_id
_entity_poly.type
_entity_poly.pdbx_seq_one_letter_code
_entity_poly.pdbx_strand_id
1 'polypeptide(L)'
;MFLEVEQNPNFEGSYFIRFKALGPPRRVSHVKSYDRISQGEWCVVTGWCDDPDQPLCPAYAQRVEDSGAGSAFIVFGGNWGIRLKLATDANDWNIEDANQWGEGYLSLGEERDLRFE
;
A
#
# COMPACT_ATOMS: atom_id res chain seq x y z
N MET A 1 7.38 13.31 4.51
CA MET A 1 6.90 11.97 4.85
C MET A 1 8.12 11.08 5.05
N PHE A 2 8.17 10.35 6.16
CA PHE A 2 9.13 9.29 6.38
C PHE A 2 8.38 7.98 6.29
N LEU A 3 8.87 7.06 5.49
CA LEU A 3 8.36 5.71 5.36
C LEU A 3 9.43 4.76 5.91
N GLU A 4 9.04 3.99 6.90
CA GLU A 4 9.85 2.96 7.51
C GLU A 4 9.06 1.65 7.45
N VAL A 5 9.68 0.64 6.84
CA VAL A 5 9.16 -0.72 6.78
C VAL A 5 10.28 -1.65 7.18
N GLU A 6 10.04 -2.45 8.21
CA GLU A 6 11.00 -3.43 8.71
C GLU A 6 10.94 -4.70 7.88
N GLN A 7 11.99 -5.52 7.92
CA GLN A 7 11.93 -6.85 7.30
C GLN A 7 10.93 -7.72 8.06
N ASN A 8 9.99 -8.32 7.34
CA ASN A 8 8.90 -9.08 7.95
C ASN A 8 8.29 -10.12 6.98
N PRO A 9 7.41 -11.01 7.44
CA PRO A 9 6.79 -12.02 6.56
C PRO A 9 5.79 -11.46 5.53
N ASN A 10 5.28 -10.23 5.69
CA ASN A 10 4.38 -9.59 4.73
C ASN A 10 5.18 -9.01 3.56
N PHE A 11 6.38 -8.50 3.84
CA PHE A 11 7.30 -7.94 2.85
C PHE A 11 8.76 -8.26 3.22
N GLU A 12 9.45 -9.04 2.37
CA GLU A 12 10.79 -9.57 2.66
C GLU A 12 11.92 -8.52 2.66
N GLY A 13 11.63 -7.29 2.22
CA GLY A 13 12.57 -6.18 2.20
C GLY A 13 12.45 -5.24 3.40
N SER A 14 13.27 -4.19 3.41
CA SER A 14 13.14 -3.08 4.35
C SER A 14 13.30 -1.75 3.64
N TYR A 15 12.62 -0.73 4.15
CA TYR A 15 12.69 0.63 3.64
C TYR A 15 12.95 1.61 4.77
N PHE A 16 13.82 2.57 4.51
CA PHE A 16 13.91 3.80 5.27
C PHE A 16 14.05 4.95 4.27
N ILE A 17 12.90 5.48 3.83
CA ILE A 17 12.82 6.42 2.72
C ILE A 17 12.13 7.70 3.16
N ARG A 18 12.64 8.84 2.68
CA ARG A 18 12.02 10.14 2.88
C ARG A 18 11.44 10.65 1.57
N PHE A 19 10.14 10.95 1.57
CA PHE A 19 9.47 11.65 0.48
C PHE A 19 9.15 13.09 0.85
N LYS A 20 9.22 13.99 -0.13
CA LYS A 20 8.74 15.37 -0.01
C LYS A 20 7.22 15.38 -0.22
N ALA A 21 6.49 15.40 0.89
CA ALA A 21 5.02 15.40 0.87
C ALA A 21 4.47 16.71 0.31
N LEU A 22 3.39 16.61 -0.47
CA LEU A 22 2.67 17.75 -1.08
C LEU A 22 1.31 18.01 -0.41
N GLY A 23 0.93 17.20 0.58
CA GLY A 23 -0.32 17.33 1.34
C GLY A 23 -0.40 16.29 2.46
N PRO A 24 -1.45 16.29 3.29
CA PRO A 24 -1.65 15.27 4.32
C PRO A 24 -1.98 13.89 3.70
N PRO A 25 -1.71 12.79 4.43
CA PRO A 25 -2.18 11.46 4.02
C PRO A 25 -3.71 11.37 4.13
N ARG A 26 -4.33 10.63 3.21
CA ARG A 26 -5.77 10.31 3.19
C ARG A 26 -5.95 8.81 3.25
N ARG A 27 -6.95 8.32 3.98
CA ARG A 27 -7.24 6.88 4.03
C ARG A 27 -7.68 6.38 2.67
N VAL A 28 -7.16 5.21 2.30
CA VAL A 28 -7.43 4.57 1.02
C VAL A 28 -7.96 3.17 1.27
N SER A 29 -9.03 2.81 0.58
CA SER A 29 -9.65 1.48 0.66
C SER A 29 -9.23 0.59 -0.50
N HIS A 30 -8.96 1.19 -1.67
CA HIS A 30 -8.57 0.43 -2.87
C HIS A 30 -7.48 1.13 -3.67
N VAL A 31 -6.66 0.31 -4.31
CA VAL A 31 -5.68 0.72 -5.31
C VAL A 31 -5.88 -0.07 -6.58
N LYS A 32 -5.43 0.47 -7.71
CA LYS A 32 -5.40 -0.26 -8.97
C LYS A 32 -3.99 -0.83 -9.20
N SER A 33 -3.86 -2.15 -9.21
CA SER A 33 -2.61 -2.84 -9.56
C SER A 33 -2.62 -3.21 -11.04
N TYR A 34 -1.45 -3.09 -11.69
CA TYR A 34 -1.23 -3.40 -13.10
C TYR A 34 -0.31 -4.61 -13.31
N ASP A 35 0.03 -5.33 -12.23
CA ASP A 35 1.05 -6.38 -12.26
C ASP A 35 0.58 -7.64 -13.00
N ARG A 36 -0.73 -7.92 -12.94
CA ARG A 36 -1.33 -9.12 -13.53
C ARG A 36 -1.94 -8.88 -14.90
N ILE A 37 -2.63 -7.76 -15.07
CA ILE A 37 -3.26 -7.37 -16.34
C ILE A 37 -3.01 -5.89 -16.66
N SER A 38 -2.80 -5.60 -17.93
CA SER A 38 -2.49 -4.24 -18.41
C SER A 38 -3.64 -3.24 -18.26
N GLN A 39 -4.88 -3.71 -18.17
CA GLN A 39 -6.05 -2.85 -17.92
C GLN A 39 -6.14 -2.38 -16.45
N GLY A 40 -5.37 -3.04 -15.58
CA GLY A 40 -5.35 -2.89 -14.14
C GLY A 40 -6.56 -3.49 -13.44
N GLU A 41 -6.33 -4.08 -12.28
CA GLU A 41 -7.35 -4.68 -11.40
C GLU A 41 -7.46 -3.88 -10.11
N TRP A 42 -8.69 -3.76 -9.61
CA TRP A 42 -8.92 -3.16 -8.31
C TRP A 42 -8.58 -4.16 -7.22
N CYS A 43 -7.70 -3.73 -6.32
CA CYS A 43 -7.33 -4.45 -5.11
C CYS A 43 -7.85 -3.69 -3.90
N VAL A 44 -8.35 -4.43 -2.91
CA VAL A 44 -8.52 -3.88 -1.56
C VAL A 44 -7.13 -3.76 -0.96
N VAL A 45 -6.90 -2.71 -0.18
CA VAL A 45 -5.63 -2.49 0.51
C VAL A 45 -5.86 -2.25 1.99
N THR A 46 -4.98 -2.80 2.82
CA THR A 46 -4.89 -2.52 4.26
C THR A 46 -3.42 -2.32 4.64
N GLY A 47 -3.16 -1.63 5.75
CA GLY A 47 -1.84 -1.65 6.37
C GLY A 47 -1.64 -2.90 7.22
N TRP A 48 -0.38 -3.28 7.40
CA TRP A 48 0.03 -4.39 8.26
C TRP A 48 1.02 -3.92 9.32
N CYS A 49 0.80 -4.34 10.57
CA CYS A 49 1.64 -4.05 11.73
C CYS A 49 2.32 -5.32 12.25
N ASP A 50 3.32 -5.12 13.11
CA ASP A 50 4.03 -6.18 13.85
C ASP A 50 3.26 -6.75 15.05
N ASP A 51 2.05 -6.26 15.32
CA ASP A 51 1.19 -6.78 16.37
C ASP A 51 0.49 -8.07 15.91
N PRO A 52 0.81 -9.24 16.50
CA PRO A 52 0.22 -10.51 16.09
C PRO A 52 -1.27 -10.64 16.48
N ASP A 53 -1.74 -9.90 17.48
CA ASP A 53 -3.14 -9.92 17.93
C ASP A 53 -4.00 -8.92 17.13
N GLN A 54 -3.40 -7.82 16.67
CA GLN A 54 -4.04 -6.81 15.85
C GLN A 54 -3.17 -6.36 14.66
N PRO A 55 -2.91 -7.24 13.67
CA PRO A 55 -1.98 -6.94 12.58
C PRO A 55 -2.54 -5.92 11.60
N LEU A 56 -3.86 -5.74 11.52
CA LEU A 56 -4.49 -4.85 10.55
C LEU A 56 -4.51 -3.41 11.05
N CYS A 57 -4.07 -2.49 10.19
CA CYS A 57 -4.23 -1.05 10.39
C CYS A 57 -4.69 -0.35 9.10
N PRO A 58 -5.17 0.90 9.14
CA PRO A 58 -5.60 1.60 7.94
C PRO A 58 -4.44 1.80 6.95
N ALA A 59 -4.74 1.69 5.66
CA ALA A 59 -3.84 2.15 4.60
C ALA A 59 -4.09 3.63 4.28
N TYR A 60 -3.04 4.33 3.86
CA TYR A 60 -3.08 5.72 3.50
C TYR A 60 -2.42 5.96 2.14
N ALA A 61 -2.92 6.94 1.40
CA ALA A 61 -2.25 7.50 0.24
C ALA A 61 -1.86 8.94 0.54
N GLN A 62 -0.59 9.29 0.29
CA GLN A 62 -0.09 10.65 0.43
C GLN A 62 0.57 11.10 -0.86
N ARG A 63 0.18 12.28 -1.34
CA ARG A 63 0.80 12.87 -2.53
C ARG A 63 2.21 13.37 -2.18
N VAL A 64 3.18 13.04 -3.02
CA VAL A 64 4.59 13.40 -2.87
C VAL A 64 5.13 13.99 -4.17
N GLU A 65 6.20 14.76 -4.09
CA GLU A 65 6.97 15.19 -5.26
C GLU A 65 7.71 13.99 -5.87
N ASP A 66 7.57 13.83 -7.18
CA ASP A 66 8.31 12.85 -7.98
C ASP A 66 9.12 13.62 -9.02
N SER A 67 10.43 13.36 -9.09
CA SER A 67 11.38 14.13 -9.91
C SER A 67 11.13 13.95 -11.42
N GLY A 68 10.40 12.92 -11.82
CA GLY A 68 9.99 12.68 -13.21
C GLY A 68 8.60 13.23 -13.53
N ALA A 69 7.55 12.71 -12.88
CA ALA A 69 6.16 13.01 -13.22
C ALA A 69 5.60 14.29 -12.57
N GLY A 70 6.41 15.00 -11.77
CA GLY A 70 6.02 16.16 -10.98
C GLY A 70 5.39 15.79 -9.64
N SER A 71 4.51 14.76 -9.60
CA SER A 71 4.01 14.19 -8.35
C SER A 71 3.56 12.75 -8.52
N ALA A 72 3.62 11.99 -7.42
CA ALA A 72 3.06 10.65 -7.30
C ALA A 72 2.29 10.52 -5.98
N PHE A 73 1.58 9.41 -5.80
CA PHE A 73 0.98 8.99 -4.55
C PHE A 73 1.75 7.81 -3.98
N ILE A 74 2.20 7.96 -2.74
CA ILE A 74 2.73 6.83 -1.97
C ILE A 74 1.60 6.24 -1.16
N VAL A 75 1.31 4.97 -1.39
CA VAL A 75 0.37 4.17 -0.60
C VAL A 75 1.16 3.38 0.44
N PHE A 76 0.83 3.56 1.71
CA PHE A 76 1.57 3.03 2.84
C PHE A 76 0.64 2.64 3.99
N GLY A 77 1.16 1.87 4.94
CA GLY A 77 0.41 1.30 6.05
C GLY A 77 1.24 1.27 7.33
N GLY A 78 1.20 0.14 8.04
CA GLY A 78 1.97 -0.06 9.26
C GLY A 78 3.45 -0.32 9.00
N ASN A 79 4.20 -0.62 10.06
CA ASN A 79 5.64 -0.91 10.01
C ASN A 79 5.98 -2.21 9.26
N TRP A 80 4.99 -3.05 8.95
CA TRP A 80 5.15 -4.22 8.06
C TRP A 80 4.64 -3.96 6.64
N GLY A 81 4.34 -2.70 6.31
CA GLY A 81 3.93 -2.25 4.98
C GLY A 81 2.42 -2.30 4.77
N ILE A 82 2.02 -2.62 3.55
CA ILE A 82 0.64 -2.82 3.13
C ILE A 82 0.42 -4.25 2.66
N ARG A 83 -0.84 -4.70 2.70
CA ARG A 83 -1.27 -5.97 2.14
C ARG A 83 -2.44 -5.76 1.19
N LEU A 84 -2.41 -6.51 0.10
CA LEU A 84 -3.34 -6.42 -1.01
C LEU A 84 -3.98 -7.76 -1.29
N LYS A 85 -5.22 -7.70 -1.78
CA LYS A 85 -5.92 -8.81 -2.42
C LYS A 85 -6.88 -8.24 -3.46
N LEU A 86 -7.30 -9.06 -4.44
CA LEU A 86 -8.28 -8.63 -5.42
C LEU A 86 -9.59 -8.18 -4.74
N ALA A 87 -10.26 -7.18 -5.30
CA ALA A 87 -11.55 -6.72 -4.79
C ALA A 87 -12.66 -7.80 -4.80
N THR A 88 -12.48 -8.84 -5.61
CA THR A 88 -13.37 -10.01 -5.67
C THR A 88 -13.03 -11.08 -4.64
N ASP A 89 -11.88 -10.97 -3.94
CA ASP A 89 -11.48 -11.91 -2.89
C ASP A 89 -12.17 -11.56 -1.56
N ALA A 90 -13.05 -12.46 -1.13
CA ALA A 90 -13.83 -12.33 0.09
C ALA A 90 -13.22 -13.04 1.31
N ASN A 91 -12.06 -13.72 1.16
CA ASN A 91 -11.38 -14.36 2.28
C ASN A 91 -10.88 -13.34 3.29
N ASP A 92 -10.72 -13.73 4.55
CA ASP A 92 -10.12 -12.85 5.56
C ASP A 92 -8.64 -12.58 5.27
N TRP A 93 -8.12 -11.47 5.79
CA TRP A 93 -6.73 -11.11 5.64
C TRP A 93 -5.81 -12.15 6.30
N ASN A 94 -4.87 -12.70 5.53
CA ASN A 94 -3.94 -13.71 6.00
C ASN A 94 -2.60 -13.60 5.26
N ILE A 95 -1.52 -13.60 6.04
CA ILE A 95 -0.15 -13.52 5.54
C ILE A 95 0.28 -14.75 4.73
N GLU A 96 -0.32 -15.90 5.06
CA GLU A 96 -0.06 -17.20 4.42
C GLU A 96 -0.98 -17.48 3.22
N ASP A 97 -1.97 -16.62 2.94
CA ASP A 97 -2.84 -16.79 1.77
C ASP A 97 -2.13 -16.31 0.51
N ALA A 98 -1.85 -17.25 -0.41
CA ALA A 98 -1.15 -17.01 -1.66
C ALA A 98 -1.93 -16.12 -2.67
N ASN A 99 -3.23 -15.87 -2.46
CA ASN A 99 -3.99 -14.91 -3.28
C ASN A 99 -3.85 -13.46 -2.77
N GLN A 100 -3.18 -13.29 -1.64
CA GLN A 100 -2.88 -12.01 -1.01
C GLN A 100 -1.37 -11.80 -1.05
N TRP A 101 -0.94 -10.55 -1.15
CA TRP A 101 0.49 -10.22 -1.20
C TRP A 101 0.76 -8.94 -0.45
N GLY A 102 1.95 -8.83 0.11
CA GLY A 102 2.40 -7.63 0.79
C GLY A 102 3.40 -6.84 -0.03
N GLU A 103 3.39 -5.54 0.20
CA GLU A 103 4.32 -4.58 -0.38
C GLU A 103 4.77 -3.65 0.74
N GLY A 104 6.02 -3.18 0.71
CA GLY A 104 6.44 -2.15 1.66
C GLY A 104 5.67 -0.84 1.45
N TYR A 105 5.49 -0.46 0.19
CA TYR A 105 4.61 0.63 -0.25
C TYR A 105 4.32 0.50 -1.75
N LEU A 106 3.32 1.21 -2.24
CA LEU A 106 3.11 1.40 -3.69
C LEU A 106 3.32 2.86 -4.10
N SER A 107 3.88 3.07 -5.28
CA SER A 107 3.95 4.37 -5.94
C SER A 107 3.00 4.39 -7.12
N LEU A 108 1.99 5.26 -7.07
CA LEU A 108 0.98 5.40 -8.11
C LEU A 108 1.02 6.81 -8.71
N GLY A 109 0.99 6.92 -10.03
CA GLY A 109 1.13 8.21 -10.71
C GLY A 109 -0.11 9.10 -10.63
N GLU A 110 -1.30 8.50 -10.62
CA GLU A 110 -2.56 9.22 -10.83
C GLU A 110 -3.58 8.92 -9.71
N GLU A 111 -4.37 9.92 -9.32
CA GLU A 111 -5.42 9.75 -8.30
C GLU A 111 -6.55 8.81 -8.76
N ARG A 112 -6.75 8.67 -10.08
CA ARG A 112 -7.76 7.76 -10.66
C ARG A 112 -7.54 6.29 -10.31
N ASP A 113 -6.31 5.93 -9.91
CA ASP A 113 -5.92 4.58 -9.51
C ASP A 113 -6.09 4.35 -7.99
N LEU A 114 -6.73 5.29 -7.29
CA LEU A 114 -7.03 5.25 -5.86
C LEU A 114 -8.53 5.35 -5.60
N ARG A 115 -9.01 4.68 -4.55
CA ARG A 115 -10.31 4.98 -3.93
C ARG A 115 -10.11 5.27 -2.45
N PHE A 116 -10.49 6.48 -2.05
CA PHE A 116 -10.43 6.91 -0.65
C PHE A 116 -11.63 6.37 0.14
N GLU A 117 -11.51 6.38 1.47
CA GLU A 117 -12.63 6.15 2.41
C GLU A 117 -13.57 7.36 2.52
#